data_AF-R6D6D3-F1
#
_entry.id   AF-R6D6D3-F1
#
_cell.length_a   1.000
_cell.length_b   1.000
_cell.length_c   1.000
_cell.angle_alpha   90.00
_cell.angle_beta   90.00
_cell.angle_gamma   90.00
#
_symmetry.space_group_name_H-M   'P 1'
#
loop_
_entity.id
_entity.type
_entity.pdbx_description
1 polymer ?
#
loop_
_entity_poly.entity_id
_entity_poly.type
_entity_poly.pdbx_seq_one_letter_code
_entity_poly.pdbx_strand_id
1 'polypeptide(L)'
;MTQIFATVTEGLQNVYTPLPLKIHFILCIIATVVYLMQFYRRGSWHYLMLMIAFDLTFITQTSLCRSPSAVGILAIAEAAVLAAAIVLYVSFTRAQKAMKAAENAELDEAEERRKAAEKAQTAEDKKIVDNAFSDADDE
;
A
#
# COMPACT_ATOMS: atom_id res chain seq x y z
N MET A 1 3.19 11.86 -45.99
CA MET A 1 2.73 10.90 -44.95
C MET A 1 2.89 11.44 -43.53
N THR A 2 3.90 12.25 -43.22
CA THR A 2 4.13 12.84 -41.88
C THR A 2 3.02 13.79 -41.43
N GLN A 3 2.40 14.53 -42.34
CA GLN A 3 1.31 15.46 -41.99
C GLN A 3 0.01 14.76 -41.59
N ILE A 4 -0.33 13.60 -42.19
CA ILE A 4 -1.58 12.87 -41.87
C ILE A 4 -1.53 12.31 -40.44
N PHE A 5 -0.35 11.83 -40.00
CA PHE A 5 -0.17 11.39 -38.62
C PHE A 5 -0.27 12.53 -37.60
N ALA A 6 0.18 13.74 -37.95
CA ALA A 6 0.01 14.92 -37.10
C ALA A 6 -1.47 15.30 -36.97
N THR A 7 -2.24 15.34 -38.06
CA THR A 7 -3.66 15.72 -38.04
C THR A 7 -4.54 14.70 -37.31
N VAL A 8 -4.23 13.41 -37.40
CA VAL A 8 -4.94 12.36 -36.61
C VAL A 8 -4.64 12.51 -35.12
N THR A 9 -3.43 12.94 -34.75
CA THR A 9 -3.05 13.17 -33.35
C THR A 9 -3.68 14.45 -32.79
N GLU A 10 -3.74 15.53 -33.58
CA GLU A 10 -4.44 16.79 -33.23
C GLU A 10 -5.96 16.62 -33.14
N GLY A 11 -6.53 15.70 -33.92
CA GLY A 11 -7.94 15.33 -33.80
C GLY A 11 -8.26 14.50 -32.56
N LEU A 12 -7.25 13.76 -32.04
CA LEU A 12 -7.43 12.84 -30.92
C LEU A 12 -7.21 13.44 -29.54
N GLN A 13 -6.26 14.37 -29.43
CA GLN A 13 -5.81 14.96 -28.17
C GLN A 13 -6.68 16.16 -27.79
N ASN A 14 -7.25 16.12 -26.58
CA ASN A 14 -8.01 17.26 -26.04
C ASN A 14 -7.06 18.46 -25.78
N VAL A 15 -7.46 19.67 -26.24
CA VAL A 15 -6.66 20.91 -26.16
C VAL A 15 -6.26 21.28 -24.72
N TYR A 16 -7.02 20.80 -23.74
CA TYR A 16 -6.83 21.09 -22.32
C TYR A 16 -5.83 20.17 -21.60
N THR A 17 -5.13 19.29 -22.30
CA THR A 17 -4.25 18.29 -21.69
C THR A 17 -2.77 18.65 -21.90
N PRO A 18 -1.99 18.82 -20.81
CA PRO A 18 -0.61 19.30 -20.92
C PRO A 18 0.37 18.23 -21.43
N LEU A 19 -0.02 16.95 -21.42
CA LEU A 19 0.81 15.82 -21.80
C LEU A 19 0.40 15.25 -23.18
N PRO A 20 1.34 14.90 -24.06
CA PRO A 20 1.02 14.21 -25.31
C PRO A 20 0.34 12.86 -25.04
N LEU A 21 -0.74 12.57 -25.76
CA LEU A 21 -1.57 11.37 -25.55
C LEU A 21 -0.77 10.05 -25.59
N LYS A 22 0.28 9.99 -26.43
CA LYS A 22 1.19 8.84 -26.52
C LYS A 22 1.99 8.61 -25.22
N ILE A 23 2.44 9.68 -24.59
CA ILE A 23 3.24 9.60 -23.36
C ILE A 23 2.32 9.21 -22.19
N HIS A 24 1.11 9.80 -22.11
CA HIS A 24 0.13 9.45 -21.09
C HIS A 24 -0.28 7.98 -21.20
N PHE A 25 -0.50 7.47 -22.42
CA PHE A 25 -0.83 6.07 -22.65
C PHE A 25 0.27 5.12 -22.13
N ILE A 26 1.54 5.43 -22.36
CA ILE A 26 2.67 4.65 -21.84
C ILE A 26 2.69 4.70 -20.30
N LEU A 27 2.46 5.89 -19.72
CA LEU A 27 2.39 6.04 -18.26
C LEU A 27 1.22 5.25 -17.65
N CYS A 28 0.05 5.22 -18.30
CA CYS A 28 -1.08 4.38 -17.87
C CYS A 28 -0.72 2.90 -17.86
N ILE A 29 -0.08 2.38 -18.91
CA ILE A 29 0.35 0.97 -18.95
C ILE A 29 1.31 0.66 -17.78
N ILE A 30 2.31 1.53 -17.56
CA ILE A 30 3.27 1.34 -16.47
C ILE A 30 2.56 1.41 -15.12
N ALA A 31 1.68 2.40 -14.91
CA ALA A 31 0.91 2.57 -13.69
C ALA A 31 0.05 1.33 -13.41
N THR A 32 -0.64 0.80 -14.42
CA THR A 32 -1.47 -0.40 -14.30
C THR A 32 -0.65 -1.61 -13.87
N VAL A 33 0.51 -1.84 -14.48
CA VAL A 33 1.41 -2.94 -14.09
C VAL A 33 1.92 -2.77 -12.65
N VAL A 34 2.37 -1.56 -12.29
CA VAL A 34 2.88 -1.28 -10.94
C VAL A 34 1.78 -1.43 -9.89
N TYR A 35 0.59 -0.89 -10.12
CA TYR A 35 -0.52 -0.96 -9.18
C TYR A 35 -1.10 -2.37 -9.05
N LEU A 36 -1.11 -3.17 -10.11
CA LEU A 36 -1.44 -4.60 -10.05
C LEU A 36 -0.41 -5.38 -9.20
N MET A 37 0.89 -5.15 -9.42
CA MET A 37 1.92 -5.77 -8.58
C MET A 37 1.80 -5.36 -7.12
N GLN A 38 1.53 -4.08 -6.85
CA GLN A 38 1.34 -3.58 -5.49
C GLN A 38 0.08 -4.14 -4.85
N PHE A 39 -1.01 -4.28 -5.60
CA PHE A 39 -2.23 -4.95 -5.15
C PHE A 39 -1.95 -6.41 -4.80
N TYR A 40 -1.25 -7.17 -5.65
CA TYR A 40 -0.92 -8.56 -5.38
C TYR A 40 -0.02 -8.72 -4.14
N ARG A 41 0.97 -7.83 -3.96
CA ARG A 41 1.93 -7.91 -2.85
C ARG A 41 1.37 -7.44 -1.51
N ARG A 42 0.52 -6.41 -1.50
CA ARG A 42 0.03 -5.75 -0.27
C ARG A 42 -1.45 -6.03 0.01
N GLY A 43 -2.18 -6.59 -0.94
CA GLY A 43 -3.59 -7.00 -0.80
C GLY A 43 -4.58 -5.84 -0.61
N SER A 44 -4.18 -4.59 -0.87
CA SER A 44 -4.98 -3.43 -0.48
C SER A 44 -5.67 -2.76 -1.66
N TRP A 45 -6.99 -2.58 -1.53
CA TRP A 45 -7.88 -2.06 -2.57
C TRP A 45 -7.57 -0.62 -3.04
N HIS A 46 -6.86 0.18 -2.24
CA HIS A 46 -6.50 1.54 -2.65
C HIS A 46 -5.63 1.54 -3.92
N TYR A 47 -4.80 0.52 -4.14
CA TYR A 47 -3.99 0.41 -5.36
C TYR A 47 -4.86 0.22 -6.62
N LEU A 48 -5.97 -0.51 -6.52
CA LEU A 48 -6.92 -0.65 -7.62
C LEU A 48 -7.68 0.65 -7.88
N MET A 49 -8.04 1.40 -6.83
CA MET A 49 -8.67 2.72 -7.00
C MET A 49 -7.73 3.74 -7.64
N LEU A 50 -6.44 3.71 -7.28
CA LEU A 50 -5.41 4.54 -7.94
C LEU A 50 -5.23 4.19 -9.41
N MET A 51 -5.23 2.89 -9.76
CA MET A 51 -5.19 2.43 -11.15
C MET A 51 -6.40 2.96 -11.95
N ILE A 52 -7.61 2.80 -11.41
CA ILE A 52 -8.84 3.27 -12.05
C ILE A 52 -8.83 4.80 -12.21
N ALA A 53 -8.32 5.54 -11.22
CA ALA A 53 -8.19 6.99 -11.31
C ALA A 53 -7.31 7.39 -12.51
N PHE A 54 -6.10 6.81 -12.61
CA PHE A 54 -5.17 7.08 -13.72
C PHE A 54 -5.74 6.74 -15.09
N ASP A 55 -6.46 5.62 -15.20
CA ASP A 55 -7.12 5.21 -16.45
C ASP A 55 -8.30 6.13 -16.79
N LEU A 56 -9.05 6.62 -15.80
CA LEU A 56 -10.05 7.68 -16.01
C LEU A 56 -9.41 8.96 -16.54
N THR A 57 -8.25 9.36 -16.01
CA THR A 57 -7.47 10.50 -16.49
C THR A 57 -6.97 10.31 -17.91
N PHE A 58 -6.89 9.08 -18.44
CA PHE A 58 -6.62 8.84 -19.86
C PHE A 58 -7.86 9.07 -20.72
N ILE A 59 -9.02 8.57 -20.27
CA ILE A 59 -10.30 8.72 -20.99
C ILE A 59 -10.64 10.19 -21.21
N THR A 60 -10.34 11.08 -20.25
CA THR A 60 -10.53 12.53 -20.37
C THR A 60 -9.69 13.19 -21.47
N GLN A 61 -8.56 12.57 -21.86
CA GLN A 61 -7.66 13.10 -22.89
C GLN A 61 -8.01 12.60 -24.29
N THR A 62 -8.75 11.50 -24.38
CA THR A 62 -9.25 10.94 -25.65
C THR A 62 -10.42 11.75 -26.20
N SER A 63 -10.63 11.69 -27.51
CA SER A 63 -11.66 12.45 -28.25
C SER A 63 -13.11 12.17 -27.84
N LEU A 64 -13.34 11.17 -26.97
CA LEU A 64 -14.67 10.86 -26.46
C LEU A 64 -15.25 11.99 -25.60
N CYS A 65 -14.42 12.86 -25.01
CA CYS A 65 -14.86 13.99 -24.19
C CYS A 65 -14.54 15.35 -24.84
N ARG A 66 -15.00 15.56 -26.08
CA ARG A 66 -14.80 16.84 -26.81
C ARG A 66 -15.69 17.99 -26.29
N SER A 67 -16.73 17.68 -25.52
CA SER A 67 -17.61 18.70 -24.92
C SER A 67 -17.03 19.22 -23.60
N PRO A 68 -16.94 20.55 -23.42
CA PRO A 68 -16.37 21.14 -22.20
C PRO A 68 -17.13 20.76 -20.91
N SER A 69 -18.43 20.43 -21.02
CA SER A 69 -19.22 19.90 -19.91
C SER A 69 -18.82 18.49 -19.48
N ALA A 70 -18.49 17.59 -20.42
CA ALA A 70 -18.04 16.24 -20.11
C ALA A 70 -16.66 16.26 -19.42
N VAL A 71 -15.76 17.12 -19.87
CA VAL A 71 -14.44 17.31 -19.24
C VAL A 71 -14.59 17.77 -17.79
N GLY A 72 -15.48 18.72 -17.51
CA GLY A 72 -15.73 19.19 -16.14
C GLY A 72 -16.30 18.12 -15.22
N ILE A 73 -17.27 17.32 -15.69
CA ILE A 73 -17.85 16.22 -14.90
C ILE A 73 -16.80 15.14 -14.60
N LEU A 74 -15.98 14.77 -15.59
CA LEU A 74 -14.93 13.78 -15.36
C LEU A 74 -13.84 14.29 -14.42
N ALA A 75 -13.49 15.58 -14.46
CA ALA A 75 -12.53 16.17 -13.51
C ALA A 75 -13.05 16.10 -12.06
N ILE A 76 -14.35 16.33 -11.85
CA ILE A 76 -14.99 16.16 -10.54
C ILE A 76 -15.00 14.69 -10.12
N ALA A 77 -15.33 13.78 -11.04
CA ALA A 77 -15.33 12.35 -10.77
C ALA A 77 -13.91 11.84 -10.42
N GLU A 78 -12.89 12.28 -11.15
CA GLU A 78 -11.48 11.97 -10.87
C GLU A 78 -11.08 12.46 -9.47
N ALA A 79 -11.41 13.71 -9.13
CA ALA A 79 -11.15 14.26 -7.79
C ALA A 79 -11.84 13.45 -6.69
N ALA A 80 -13.07 12.98 -6.92
CA ALA A 80 -13.80 12.13 -5.98
C ALA A 80 -13.14 10.75 -5.81
N VAL A 81 -12.68 10.13 -6.90
CA VAL A 81 -11.96 8.84 -6.85
C VAL A 81 -10.62 8.99 -6.12
N LEU A 82 -9.88 10.07 -6.37
CA LEU A 82 -8.64 10.40 -5.65
C LEU A 82 -8.90 10.59 -4.15
N ALA A 83 -9.94 11.34 -3.78
CA ALA A 83 -10.32 11.51 -2.37
C ALA A 83 -10.67 10.18 -1.71
N ALA A 84 -11.44 9.32 -2.39
CA ALA A 84 -11.76 7.97 -1.89
C ALA A 84 -10.51 7.09 -1.72
N ALA A 85 -9.58 7.15 -2.68
CA ALA A 85 -8.31 6.43 -2.60
C ALA A 85 -7.47 6.89 -1.40
N ILE A 86 -7.40 8.20 -1.13
CA ILE A 86 -6.71 8.76 0.05
C ILE A 86 -7.36 8.27 1.34
N VAL A 87 -8.69 8.29 1.44
CA VAL A 87 -9.41 7.80 2.64
C VAL A 87 -9.12 6.33 2.88
N LEU A 88 -9.18 5.50 1.84
CA LEU A 88 -8.83 4.07 1.92
C LEU A 88 -7.35 3.86 2.29
N TYR A 89 -6.44 4.68 1.78
CA TYR A 89 -5.03 4.61 2.13
C TYR A 89 -4.80 4.94 3.61
N VAL A 90 -5.43 5.99 4.13
CA VAL A 90 -5.33 6.37 5.55
C VAL A 90 -5.93 5.28 6.45
N SER A 91 -7.09 4.73 6.09
CA SER A 91 -7.70 3.65 6.87
C SER A 91 -6.83 2.39 6.88
N PHE A 92 -6.28 1.98 5.73
CA PHE A 92 -5.34 0.86 5.64
C PHE A 92 -4.06 1.11 6.45
N THR A 93 -3.51 2.31 6.39
CA THR A 93 -2.30 2.66 7.15
C THR A 93 -2.56 2.63 8.65
N ARG A 94 -3.72 3.10 9.10
CA ARG A 94 -4.14 3.00 10.50
C ARG A 94 -4.34 1.55 10.94
N ALA A 95 -5.02 0.74 10.13
CA ALA A 95 -5.20 -0.69 10.41
C ALA A 95 -3.85 -1.43 10.49
N GLN A 96 -2.93 -1.13 9.57
CA GLN A 96 -1.60 -1.75 9.56
C GLN A 96 -0.75 -1.34 10.76
N LYS A 97 -0.85 -0.08 11.22
CA LYS A 97 -0.21 0.37 12.46
C LYS A 97 -0.78 -0.31 13.69
N ALA A 98 -2.11 -0.47 13.75
CA ALA A 98 -2.76 -1.17 14.86
C ALA A 98 -2.36 -2.66 14.92
N MET A 99 -2.29 -3.32 13.75
CA MET A 99 -1.86 -4.72 13.67
C MET A 99 -0.41 -4.90 14.10
N LYS A 100 0.51 -4.03 13.65
CA LYS A 100 1.90 -4.06 14.11
C LYS A 100 2.07 -3.77 15.59
N ALA A 101 1.24 -2.87 16.14
CA ALA A 101 1.26 -2.59 17.58
C ALA A 101 0.78 -3.81 18.39
N ALA A 102 -0.23 -4.54 17.89
CA ALA A 102 -0.68 -5.78 18.49
C ALA A 102 0.37 -6.89 18.41
N GLU A 103 1.00 -7.09 17.25
CA GLU A 103 2.09 -8.06 17.06
C GLU A 103 3.27 -7.79 17.99
N ASN A 104 3.69 -6.52 18.12
CA ASN A 104 4.76 -6.15 19.04
C ASN A 104 4.38 -6.40 20.51
N ALA A 105 3.13 -6.15 20.90
CA ALA A 105 2.66 -6.44 22.25
C ALA A 105 2.64 -7.95 22.55
N GLU A 106 2.25 -8.78 21.58
CA GLU A 106 2.31 -10.24 21.72
C GLU A 106 3.75 -10.75 21.82
N LEU A 107 4.69 -10.15 21.07
CA LEU A 107 6.11 -10.47 21.16
C LEU A 107 6.70 -10.06 22.52
N ASP A 108 6.36 -8.87 23.02
CA ASP A 108 6.81 -8.39 24.33
C ASP A 108 6.29 -9.30 25.46
N GLU A 109 5.00 -9.70 25.42
CA GLU A 109 4.43 -10.65 26.37
C GLU A 109 5.10 -12.04 26.29
N ALA A 110 5.37 -12.54 25.08
CA ALA A 110 6.04 -13.81 24.87
C ALA A 110 7.49 -13.78 25.41
N GLU A 111 8.19 -12.66 25.22
CA GLU A 111 9.54 -12.46 25.75
C GLU A 111 9.56 -12.37 27.28
N GLU A 112 8.59 -11.66 27.89
CA GLU A 112 8.44 -11.64 29.35
C GLU A 112 8.17 -13.03 29.92
N ARG A 113 7.27 -13.81 29.30
CA ARG A 113 7.00 -15.20 29.72
C ARG A 113 8.24 -16.08 29.60
N ARG A 114 9.03 -15.91 28.53
CA ARG A 114 10.29 -16.65 28.35
C ARG A 114 11.31 -16.30 29.43
N LYS A 115 11.48 -15.01 29.75
CA LYS A 115 12.38 -14.55 30.82
C LYS A 115 11.92 -15.04 32.19
N ALA A 116 10.62 -15.09 32.45
CA ALA A 116 10.07 -15.62 33.70
C ALA A 116 10.34 -17.13 33.84
N ALA A 117 10.17 -17.90 32.76
CA ALA A 117 10.49 -19.33 32.73
C ALA A 117 11.98 -19.61 32.95
N GLU A 118 12.87 -18.82 32.31
CA GLU A 118 14.33 -18.93 32.51
C GLU A 118 14.72 -18.62 33.97
N LYS A 119 14.10 -17.61 34.60
CA LYS A 119 14.35 -17.30 36.02
C LYS A 119 13.85 -18.40 36.95
N ALA A 120 12.70 -19.01 36.65
CA ALA A 120 12.17 -20.13 37.43
C ALA A 120 13.09 -21.37 37.33
N GLN A 121 13.56 -21.70 36.12
CA GLN A 121 14.52 -22.79 35.92
C GLN A 121 15.85 -22.52 36.62
N THR A 122 16.40 -21.32 36.49
CA THR A 122 17.64 -20.93 37.19
C THR A 122 17.49 -21.01 38.71
N ALA A 123 16.31 -20.69 39.25
CA ALA A 123 16.04 -20.77 40.68
C ALA A 123 15.90 -22.23 41.17
N GLU A 124 15.31 -23.12 40.36
CA GLU A 124 15.30 -24.55 40.65
C GLU A 124 16.70 -25.17 40.56
N ASP A 125 17.45 -24.88 39.50
CA ASP A 125 18.83 -25.35 39.35
C ASP A 125 19.69 -24.90 40.53
N LYS A 126 19.56 -23.65 40.97
CA LYS A 126 20.28 -23.16 42.14
C LYS A 126 19.91 -23.93 43.42
N LYS A 127 18.63 -24.26 43.62
CA LYS A 127 18.19 -25.07 44.78
C LYS A 127 18.75 -26.50 44.72
N ILE A 128 18.79 -27.11 43.54
CA ILE A 128 19.36 -28.45 43.35
C ILE A 128 20.85 -28.43 43.69
N VAL A 129 21.57 -27.42 43.23
CA VAL A 129 23.00 -27.24 43.51
C VAL A 129 23.23 -27.00 45.00
N ASP A 130 22.52 -26.07 45.63
CA ASP A 130 22.68 -25.76 47.05
C ASP A 130 22.37 -26.98 47.96
N ASN A 131 21.35 -27.78 47.62
CA ASN A 131 21.05 -29.03 48.33
C ASN A 131 22.10 -30.13 48.10
N ALA A 132 22.81 -30.13 46.97
CA ALA A 132 23.82 -31.15 46.67
C ALA A 132 25.14 -30.93 47.43
N PHE A 133 25.39 -29.71 47.90
CA PHE A 133 26.61 -29.36 48.65
C PHE A 133 26.41 -29.30 50.16
N SER A 134 25.16 -29.33 50.67
CA SER A 134 24.88 -29.29 52.11
C SER A 134 25.07 -30.62 52.84
N ASP A 135 25.06 -31.76 52.13
CA ASP A 135 25.27 -33.10 52.73
C ASP A 135 26.75 -33.47 52.90
N ALA A 136 27.68 -32.58 52.52
CA ALA A 136 29.13 -32.84 52.57
C ALA A 136 29.84 -32.27 53.81
N ASP A 137 29.13 -31.52 54.67
CA ASP A 137 29.71 -30.84 55.84
C ASP A 137 29.36 -31.51 57.19
N ASP A 138 28.63 -32.63 57.19
CA ASP A 138 28.34 -33.44 58.39
C ASP A 138 29.29 -34.65 58.49
N GLU A 139 30.59 -34.45 58.70
CA GLU A 139 31.54 -35.44 59.26
C GLU A 139 32.61 -34.80 60.14
#